data_AF-A0A420IPH0-F1
#
_entry.id   AF-A0A420IPH0-F1
#
_cell.length_a   1.000
_cell.length_b   1.000
_cell.length_c   1.000
_cell.angle_alpha   90.00
_cell.angle_beta   90.00
_cell.angle_gamma   90.00
#
_symmetry.space_group_name_H-M   'P 1'
#
loop_
_entity.id
_entity.type
_entity.pdbx_description
1 polymer ?
#
loop_
_entity_poly.entity_id
_entity_poly.type
_entity_poly.pdbx_seq_one_letter_code
_entity_poly.pdbx_strand_id
1 'polypeptide(L)'
;MQLMSTGGSEPVKGSVVDNLPKKFKELKFGIQSTQHMVSQAVLEVSDRTLYDVENMRKPIKNGALDPLMKGTSSKTGLCDTCGEGLQNCNGKNYAT
;
A
#
# COMPACT_ATOMS: atom_id res chain seq x y z
N MET A 1 -43.41 4.68 -25.96
CA MET A 1 -42.09 4.95 -25.37
C MET A 1 -41.94 4.12 -24.10
N GLN A 2 -40.77 3.49 -23.97
CA GLN A 2 -40.44 2.34 -23.12
C GLN A 2 -40.89 2.40 -21.66
N LEU A 3 -41.50 1.27 -21.25
CA LEU A 3 -41.65 0.82 -19.87
C LEU A 3 -40.30 0.24 -19.42
N MET A 4 -39.70 0.78 -18.36
CA MET A 4 -38.48 0.25 -17.76
C MET A 4 -38.83 -0.94 -16.86
N SER A 5 -38.24 -2.07 -17.21
CA SER A 5 -38.32 -3.37 -16.56
C SER A 5 -38.04 -3.32 -15.05
N THR A 6 -38.88 -4.01 -14.29
CA THR A 6 -38.70 -4.37 -12.90
C THR A 6 -37.48 -5.28 -12.74
N GLY A 7 -36.39 -4.76 -12.17
CA GLY A 7 -35.29 -5.56 -11.64
C GLY A 7 -35.21 -5.34 -10.14
N GLY A 8 -35.81 -6.25 -9.36
CA GLY A 8 -35.66 -6.26 -7.91
C GLY A 8 -34.18 -6.36 -7.55
N SER A 9 -33.65 -5.36 -6.87
CA SER A 9 -32.36 -5.46 -6.20
C SER A 9 -32.54 -6.27 -4.92
N GLU A 10 -32.77 -7.56 -5.07
CA GLU A 10 -32.54 -8.51 -4.00
C GLU A 10 -31.08 -8.33 -3.54
N PRO A 11 -30.81 -8.25 -2.24
CA PRO A 11 -29.44 -8.24 -1.75
C PRO A 11 -28.80 -9.57 -2.17
N VAL A 12 -27.93 -9.53 -3.17
CA VAL A 12 -27.06 -10.65 -3.52
C VAL A 12 -26.43 -11.13 -2.21
N LYS A 13 -26.76 -12.36 -1.81
CA LYS A 13 -26.36 -12.97 -0.55
C LYS A 13 -24.84 -12.86 -0.42
N GLY A 14 -24.38 -11.88 0.35
CA GLY A 14 -22.96 -11.73 0.65
C GLY A 14 -22.45 -13.03 1.25
N SER A 15 -21.29 -13.49 0.80
CA SER A 15 -20.62 -14.62 1.44
C SER A 15 -20.43 -14.29 2.91
N VAL A 16 -20.83 -15.20 3.80
CA VAL A 16 -20.61 -15.03 5.24
C VAL A 16 -19.11 -15.15 5.47
N VAL A 17 -18.45 -14.01 5.74
CA VAL A 17 -17.02 -13.96 6.05
C VAL A 17 -16.85 -14.17 7.55
N ASP A 18 -16.50 -15.39 7.93
CA ASP A 18 -16.22 -15.73 9.32
C ASP A 18 -14.74 -15.43 9.65
N ASN A 19 -14.51 -14.45 10.53
CA ASN A 19 -13.17 -14.02 10.96
C ASN A 19 -12.82 -14.61 12.34
N LEU A 20 -12.49 -15.91 12.37
CA LEU A 20 -11.99 -16.55 13.59
C LEU A 20 -10.62 -16.00 14.01
N PRO A 21 -10.38 -15.76 15.32
CA PRO A 21 -9.08 -15.35 15.82
C PRO A 21 -8.06 -16.48 15.64
N LYS A 22 -7.09 -16.27 14.74
CA LYS A 22 -6.02 -17.22 14.44
C LYS A 22 -4.79 -16.93 15.31
N LYS A 23 -4.12 -17.98 15.79
CA LYS A 23 -2.82 -17.88 16.48
C LYS A 23 -1.71 -18.34 15.54
N PHE A 24 -0.56 -17.66 15.57
CA PHE A 24 0.63 -18.10 14.83
C PHE A 24 1.15 -19.40 15.44
N LYS A 25 1.18 -20.47 14.64
CA LYS A 25 1.65 -21.79 15.09
C LYS A 25 3.16 -21.96 14.90
N GLU A 26 3.66 -21.58 13.72
CA GLU A 26 5.05 -21.79 13.30
C GLU A 26 5.51 -20.61 12.42
N LEU A 27 6.80 -20.27 12.51
CA LEU A 27 7.45 -19.28 11.64
C LEU A 27 8.46 -20.01 10.75
N LYS A 28 8.33 -19.82 9.43
CA LYS A 28 9.26 -20.38 8.45
C LYS A 28 10.16 -19.28 7.93
N PHE A 29 11.45 -19.42 8.17
CA PHE A 29 12.46 -18.54 7.61
C PHE A 29 12.86 -19.05 6.22
N GLY A 30 12.93 -18.15 5.27
CA GLY A 30 13.31 -18.44 3.89
C GLY A 30 13.87 -17.21 3.23
N ILE A 31 14.57 -17.42 2.13
CA ILE A 31 15.06 -16.34 1.27
C ILE A 31 13.98 -16.06 0.24
N GLN A 32 13.69 -14.78 0.01
CA GLN A 32 12.73 -14.35 -0.99
C GLN A 32 13.38 -14.37 -2.37
N SER A 33 12.67 -14.90 -3.37
CA SER A 33 13.11 -14.81 -4.77
C SER A 33 12.91 -13.39 -5.31
N THR A 34 13.69 -13.01 -6.32
CA THR A 34 13.56 -11.69 -6.98
C THR A 34 12.13 -11.43 -7.48
N GLN A 35 11.46 -12.45 -8.02
CA GLN A 35 10.06 -12.37 -8.44
C GLN A 35 9.12 -12.05 -7.28
N HIS A 36 9.33 -12.69 -6.13
CA HIS A 36 8.53 -12.40 -4.93
C HIS A 36 8.83 -11.01 -4.36
N MET A 37 10.07 -10.53 -4.46
CA MET A 37 10.42 -9.17 -4.03
C MET A 37 9.69 -8.13 -4.89
N VAL A 38 9.75 -8.26 -6.21
CA VAL A 38 9.07 -7.35 -7.15
C VAL A 38 7.55 -7.38 -6.98
N SER A 39 6.95 -8.55 -6.73
CA SER A 39 5.49 -8.64 -6.50
C SER A 39 5.01 -7.91 -5.25
N GLN A 40 5.88 -7.72 -4.26
CA GLN A 40 5.55 -7.02 -3.01
C GLN A 40 5.94 -5.54 -3.06
N ALA A 41 6.79 -5.16 -4.01
CA ALA A 41 7.25 -3.80 -4.17
C ALA A 41 6.15 -2.94 -4.80
N VAL A 42 5.88 -1.80 -4.18
CA VAL A 42 4.92 -0.79 -4.69
C VAL A 42 5.63 0.21 -5.61
N LEU A 43 6.93 0.41 -5.39
CA LEU A 43 7.75 1.37 -6.12
C LEU A 43 9.10 0.74 -6.50
N GLU A 44 9.58 1.11 -7.68
CA GLU A 44 10.97 0.92 -8.10
C GLU A 44 11.79 2.16 -7.74
N VAL A 45 12.85 1.98 -6.97
CA VAL A 45 13.75 3.06 -6.55
C VAL A 45 14.97 3.08 -7.47
N SER A 46 15.04 4.10 -8.32
CA SER A 46 16.13 4.30 -9.28
C SER A 46 17.08 5.43 -8.86
N ASP A 47 16.59 6.39 -8.05
CA ASP A 47 17.35 7.58 -7.69
C ASP A 47 17.97 7.50 -6.28
N ARG A 48 19.25 7.86 -6.19
CA ARG A 48 20.02 7.83 -4.93
C ARG A 48 19.93 9.13 -4.13
N THR A 49 19.33 10.17 -4.70
CA THR A 49 19.18 11.49 -4.10
C THR A 49 17.95 11.51 -3.20
N LEU A 50 18.13 12.00 -1.96
CA LEU A 50 17.07 11.91 -0.94
C LEU A 50 16.12 13.11 -0.97
N TYR A 51 16.65 14.30 -1.22
CA TYR A 51 15.91 15.55 -1.19
C TYR A 51 16.34 16.43 -2.35
N ASP A 52 15.36 17.11 -2.95
CA ASP A 52 15.61 18.18 -3.89
C ASP A 52 15.91 19.46 -3.10
N VAL A 53 17.19 19.86 -3.09
CA VAL A 53 17.66 21.03 -2.33
C VAL A 53 17.11 22.33 -2.93
N GLU A 54 16.76 22.33 -4.22
CA GLU A 54 16.25 23.50 -4.92
C GLU A 54 14.73 23.65 -4.75
N ASN A 55 14.00 22.54 -4.70
CA ASN A 55 12.55 22.53 -4.50
C ASN A 55 12.13 22.27 -3.04
N MET A 56 12.45 23.22 -2.14
CA MET A 56 12.00 23.22 -0.75
C MET A 56 12.36 21.96 0.07
N ARG A 57 13.44 21.25 -0.27
CA ARG A 57 13.83 19.98 0.38
C ARG A 57 12.70 18.96 0.37
N LYS A 58 11.95 18.90 -0.72
CA LYS A 58 10.95 17.85 -0.90
C LYS A 58 11.66 16.53 -1.24
N PRO A 59 11.14 15.38 -0.76
CA PRO A 59 11.64 14.09 -1.19
C PRO A 59 11.47 13.94 -2.70
N ILE A 60 12.48 13.38 -3.35
CA ILE A 60 12.50 13.15 -4.80
C ILE A 60 11.57 11.97 -5.14
N LYS A 61 10.86 12.10 -6.25
CA LYS A 61 10.03 11.01 -6.81
C LYS A 61 10.95 9.86 -7.24
N ASN A 62 10.59 8.61 -6.94
CA ASN A 62 11.40 7.40 -7.17
C ASN A 62 12.72 7.36 -6.38
N GLY A 63 12.82 8.17 -5.33
CA GLY A 63 13.92 8.13 -4.36
C GLY A 63 13.58 7.26 -3.14
N ALA A 64 14.58 6.99 -2.29
CA ALA A 64 14.40 6.16 -1.10
C ALA A 64 13.40 6.71 -0.06
N LEU A 65 13.06 8.01 -0.14
CA LEU A 65 12.12 8.69 0.75
C LEU A 65 10.80 9.07 0.06
N ASP A 66 10.46 8.39 -1.04
CA ASP A 66 9.24 8.68 -1.77
C ASP A 66 7.99 8.55 -0.86
N PRO A 67 7.06 9.53 -0.89
CA PRO A 67 5.77 9.48 -0.18
C PRO A 67 4.93 8.22 -0.45
N LEU A 68 5.13 7.56 -1.59
CA LEU A 68 4.50 6.28 -1.94
C LEU A 68 5.03 5.12 -1.07
N MET A 69 6.30 5.18 -0.66
CA MET A 69 6.97 4.13 0.11
C MET A 69 6.80 4.29 1.62
N LYS A 70 6.77 5.53 2.10
CA LYS A 70 6.46 5.82 3.50
C LYS A 70 5.37 6.88 3.54
N GLY A 71 4.26 6.54 4.19
CA GLY A 71 3.45 7.55 4.86
C GLY A 71 4.41 8.46 5.61
N THR A 72 4.37 9.73 5.23
CA THR A 72 5.48 10.66 5.42
C THR A 72 6.07 10.60 6.85
N SER A 73 7.38 10.84 7.00
CA SER A 73 8.03 10.87 8.34
C SER A 73 7.52 12.02 9.23
N SER A 74 6.74 12.93 8.67
CA SER A 74 6.03 13.99 9.39
C SER A 74 4.71 13.51 10.00
N LYS A 75 4.42 13.97 11.22
CA LYS A 75 3.16 13.68 11.94
C LYS A 75 1.88 14.04 11.17
N THR A 76 1.97 14.92 10.18
CA THR A 76 0.83 15.52 9.48
C THR A 76 0.59 14.98 8.09
N GLY A 77 1.53 14.26 7.48
CA GLY A 77 1.29 13.74 6.14
C GLY A 77 0.76 12.32 6.15
N LEU A 78 0.05 12.03 5.09
CA LEU A 78 -0.63 10.76 4.84
C LEU A 78 0.21 9.96 3.86
N CYS A 79 0.09 8.64 3.92
CA CYS A 79 0.61 7.79 2.85
C CYS A 79 -0.31 7.89 1.63
N ASP A 80 0.24 8.09 0.45
CA ASP A 80 -0.57 8.05 -0.79
C ASP A 80 -1.12 6.64 -1.07
N THR A 81 -0.45 5.60 -0.60
CA THR A 81 -0.83 4.20 -0.83
C THR A 81 -1.89 3.68 0.15
N CYS A 82 -1.81 4.04 1.43
CA CYS A 82 -2.78 3.59 2.44
C CYS A 82 -3.72 4.67 2.96
N GLY A 83 -3.50 5.94 2.64
CA GLY A 83 -4.34 7.07 3.08
C GLY A 83 -4.28 7.34 4.58
N GLU A 84 -3.45 6.61 5.33
CA GLU A 84 -3.38 6.66 6.78
C GLU A 84 -2.14 7.43 7.25
N GLY A 85 -2.24 7.95 8.48
CA GLY A 85 -1.13 8.63 9.14
C GLY A 85 -0.05 7.67 9.62
N LEU A 86 1.08 8.24 10.05
CA LEU A 86 2.28 7.50 10.46
C LEU A 86 2.04 6.40 11.51
N GLN A 87 1.03 6.58 12.38
CA GLN A 87 0.72 5.62 13.46
C GLN A 87 0.11 4.31 12.95
N ASN A 88 -0.62 4.34 11.83
CA ASN A 88 -1.34 3.18 11.30
C ASN A 88 -0.72 2.63 10.00
N CYS A 89 0.26 3.34 9.43
CA CYS A 89 0.95 2.93 8.23
C CYS A 89 1.93 1.79 8.51
N ASN A 90 1.61 0.58 8.04
CA ASN A 90 2.47 -0.61 8.13
C ASN A 90 3.76 -0.56 7.28
N GLY A 91 3.93 0.50 6.48
CA GLY A 91 5.03 0.63 5.52
C GLY A 91 4.85 -0.29 4.31
N LYS A 92 5.41 0.10 3.16
CA LYS A 92 5.38 -0.68 1.93
C LYS A 92 6.80 -1.01 1.48
N ASN A 93 6.95 -2.17 0.84
CA ASN A 93 8.23 -2.59 0.30
C ASN A 93 8.52 -1.89 -1.03
N TYR A 94 9.79 -1.87 -1.39
CA TYR A 94 10.31 -1.34 -2.63
C TYR A 94 11.29 -2.32 -3.25
N ALA A 95 11.45 -2.20 -4.56
CA ALA A 95 12.47 -2.92 -5.31
C ALA A 95 13.44 -1.89 -5.90
N THR A 96 14.66 -2.35 -6.16
CA THR A 96 15.69 -1.65 -6.92
C THR A 96 16.09 -2.54 -8.09
#